data_AF-A0A3D3E1U8-F1
#
_entry.id   AF-A0A3D3E1U8-F1
#
_cell.length_a   1.000
_cell.length_b   1.000
_cell.length_c   1.000
_cell.angle_alpha   90.00
_cell.angle_beta   90.00
_cell.angle_gamma   90.00
#
_symmetry.space_group_name_H-M   'P 1'
#
loop_
_entity.id
_entity.type
_entity.pdbx_description
1 polymer ?
#
loop_
_entity_poly.entity_id
_entity_poly.type
_entity_poly.pdbx_seq_one_letter_code
_entity_poly.pdbx_strand_id
1 'polypeptide(L)'
;MNLLWIVLLPLIGTLIPLFTERFGRNICTFSVAILPAWSLILVLMHVGEIFDGQDLRQTIEWIPAMGLDLSFRLDGLSLLFLLLILGIGLLVILYARYYLSDNDSMGKFYSYLILFMSAMVGIVISNNMIQLWMFWELTSISSFLLISFWSHKSDARKGARMALTVTGTGGLALLGGLLLIGNIVGSYDLDTVLASGDMIREHAAYPVALILVLLGAFTKSAQFPFHFWLPHAMSAPTPVSAYLHSATMVKAGIFLLCRFYPALAGTDLWFMIVS
;
A
#
# COMPACT_ATOMS: atom_id res chain seq x y z
N MET A 1 -2.08 -22.83 -0.55
CA MET A 1 -1.34 -22.34 0.65
C MET A 1 -2.01 -21.05 1.10
N ASN A 2 -2.02 -20.73 2.41
CA ASN A 2 -2.86 -19.65 2.93
C ASN A 2 -2.30 -18.25 2.56
N LEU A 3 -3.09 -17.45 1.82
CA LEU A 3 -2.74 -16.11 1.32
C LEU A 3 -2.44 -15.11 2.44
N LEU A 4 -3.00 -15.31 3.62
CA LEU A 4 -2.76 -14.48 4.81
C LEU A 4 -1.27 -14.36 5.14
N TRP A 5 -0.49 -15.43 4.92
CA TRP A 5 0.93 -15.42 5.26
C TRP A 5 1.74 -14.44 4.42
N ILE A 6 1.29 -14.10 3.20
CA ILE A 6 1.93 -13.11 2.34
C ILE A 6 1.97 -11.74 3.05
N VAL A 7 0.92 -11.37 3.79
CA VAL A 7 0.91 -10.10 4.54
C VAL A 7 1.46 -10.25 5.97
N LEU A 8 1.21 -11.38 6.64
CA LEU A 8 1.63 -11.56 8.03
C LEU A 8 3.15 -11.70 8.20
N LEU A 9 3.84 -12.38 7.28
CA LEU A 9 5.28 -12.57 7.37
C LEU A 9 6.05 -11.24 7.41
N PRO A 10 5.90 -10.32 6.44
CA PRO A 10 6.56 -9.03 6.54
C PRO A 10 6.05 -8.26 7.77
N LEU A 11 4.76 -8.35 8.14
CA LEU A 11 4.24 -7.66 9.33
C LEU A 11 4.94 -8.11 10.63
N ILE A 12 5.14 -9.40 10.83
CA ILE A 12 5.94 -9.94 11.94
C ILE A 12 7.40 -9.49 11.81
N GLY A 13 7.90 -9.38 10.57
CA GLY A 13 9.24 -8.89 10.25
C GLY A 13 9.55 -7.49 10.77
N THR A 14 8.54 -6.66 11.02
CA THR A 14 8.71 -5.32 11.62
C THR A 14 9.38 -5.36 13.00
N LEU A 15 9.23 -6.48 13.73
CA LEU A 15 9.76 -6.68 15.08
C LEU A 15 11.18 -7.27 15.07
N ILE A 16 11.61 -7.93 13.99
CA ILE A 16 12.94 -8.56 13.88
C ILE A 16 14.10 -7.58 14.16
N PRO A 17 14.09 -6.34 13.63
CA PRO A 17 15.19 -5.40 13.86
C PRO A 17 15.39 -5.09 15.37
N LEU A 18 14.31 -5.07 16.16
CA LEU A 18 14.34 -4.79 17.61
C LEU A 18 15.20 -5.80 18.38
N PHE A 19 15.25 -7.05 17.90
CA PHE A 19 16.03 -8.12 18.55
C PHE A 19 17.40 -8.34 17.92
N THR A 20 17.57 -7.94 16.66
CA THR A 20 18.75 -8.28 15.85
C THR A 20 19.76 -7.15 15.70
N GLU A 21 19.38 -5.89 15.91
CA GLU A 21 20.28 -4.74 15.82
C GLU A 21 21.52 -4.89 16.74
N ARG A 22 21.33 -5.45 17.95
CA ARG A 22 22.40 -5.70 18.92
C ARG A 22 23.47 -6.71 18.47
N PHE A 23 23.15 -7.57 17.51
CA PHE A 23 24.10 -8.57 16.97
C PHE A 23 24.91 -8.02 15.78
N GLY A 24 24.77 -6.74 15.49
CA GLY A 24 25.48 -6.06 14.43
C GLY A 24 24.67 -5.95 13.14
N ARG A 25 25.10 -5.00 12.31
CA ARG A 25 24.36 -4.57 11.12
C ARG A 25 24.15 -5.70 10.10
N ASN A 26 25.10 -6.65 9.97
CA ASN A 26 25.03 -7.71 8.93
C ASN A 26 23.91 -8.68 9.28
N ILE A 27 23.94 -9.16 10.53
CA ILE A 27 22.94 -10.07 11.07
C ILE A 27 21.57 -9.41 11.00
N CYS A 28 21.43 -8.15 11.43
CA CYS A 28 20.17 -7.42 11.34
C CYS A 28 19.64 -7.35 9.89
N THR A 29 20.48 -6.98 8.91
CA THR A 29 20.08 -6.89 7.50
C THR A 29 19.58 -8.24 6.96
N PHE A 30 20.35 -9.31 7.16
CA PHE A 30 19.98 -10.63 6.67
C PHE A 30 18.73 -11.17 7.37
N SER A 31 18.64 -11.03 8.70
CA SER A 31 17.46 -11.47 9.45
C SER A 31 16.19 -10.76 9.02
N VAL A 32 16.26 -9.45 8.76
CA VAL A 32 15.12 -8.65 8.29
C VAL A 32 14.65 -9.07 6.89
N ALA A 33 15.58 -9.46 6.01
CA ALA A 33 15.24 -9.86 4.64
C ALA A 33 14.52 -11.22 4.55
N ILE A 34 14.67 -12.11 5.55
CA ILE A 34 14.13 -13.48 5.50
C ILE A 34 12.61 -13.51 5.31
N LEU A 35 11.85 -12.76 6.11
CA LEU A 35 10.38 -12.84 6.06
C LEU A 35 9.78 -12.23 4.78
N PRO A 36 10.23 -11.06 4.28
CA PRO A 36 9.87 -10.59 2.95
C PRO A 36 10.29 -11.54 1.82
N ALA A 37 11.47 -12.16 1.90
CA ALA A 37 11.92 -13.13 0.91
C ALA A 37 11.04 -14.38 0.90
N TRP A 38 10.64 -14.86 2.08
CA TRP A 38 9.71 -15.97 2.19
C TRP A 38 8.34 -15.60 1.61
N SER A 39 7.84 -14.38 1.90
CA SER A 39 6.62 -13.88 1.28
C SER A 39 6.73 -13.83 -0.25
N LEU A 40 7.88 -13.44 -0.80
CA LEU A 40 8.11 -13.44 -2.24
C LEU A 40 8.10 -14.86 -2.82
N ILE A 41 8.71 -15.83 -2.14
CA ILE A 41 8.67 -17.24 -2.53
C ILE A 41 7.21 -17.74 -2.53
N LEU A 42 6.41 -17.41 -1.52
CA LEU A 42 4.99 -17.76 -1.48
C LEU A 42 4.24 -17.19 -2.68
N VAL A 43 4.51 -15.94 -3.07
CA VAL A 43 3.90 -15.33 -4.27
C VAL A 43 4.36 -16.06 -5.54
N LEU A 44 5.66 -16.36 -5.67
CA LEU A 44 6.22 -17.05 -6.83
C LEU A 44 5.65 -18.46 -7.01
N MET A 45 5.30 -19.15 -5.92
CA MET A 45 4.69 -20.48 -5.97
C MET A 45 3.29 -20.49 -6.62
N HIS A 46 2.56 -19.37 -6.57
CA HIS A 46 1.22 -19.26 -7.18
C HIS A 46 1.26 -18.66 -8.60
N VAL A 47 2.46 -18.36 -9.14
CA VAL A 47 2.59 -17.76 -10.48
C VAL A 47 1.93 -18.63 -11.55
N GLY A 48 2.16 -19.95 -11.54
CA GLY A 48 1.56 -20.87 -12.51
C GLY A 48 0.03 -20.81 -12.53
N GLU A 49 -0.59 -20.92 -11.35
CA GLU A 49 -2.05 -20.87 -11.18
C GLU A 49 -2.65 -19.56 -11.74
N ILE A 50 -1.98 -18.43 -11.49
CA ILE A 50 -2.41 -17.11 -11.97
C ILE A 50 -2.28 -16.98 -13.49
N PHE A 51 -1.19 -17.51 -14.09
CA PHE A 51 -1.01 -17.51 -15.55
C PHE A 51 -1.98 -18.44 -16.27
N ASP A 52 -2.47 -19.49 -15.60
CA ASP A 52 -3.55 -20.36 -16.07
C ASP A 52 -4.94 -19.69 -15.95
N GLY A 53 -5.00 -18.44 -15.46
CA GLY A 53 -6.22 -17.65 -15.35
C GLY A 53 -7.02 -17.90 -14.07
N GLN A 54 -6.43 -18.54 -13.05
CA GLN A 54 -7.11 -18.77 -11.77
C GLN A 54 -6.88 -17.60 -10.81
N ASP A 55 -7.95 -16.91 -10.42
CA ASP A 55 -7.90 -15.92 -9.34
C ASP A 55 -8.08 -16.62 -7.98
N LEU A 56 -7.08 -16.47 -7.11
CA LEU A 56 -7.10 -17.09 -5.78
C LEU A 56 -7.77 -16.16 -4.78
N ARG A 57 -8.71 -16.71 -4.01
CA ARG A 57 -9.44 -16.00 -2.98
C ARG A 57 -9.36 -16.72 -1.65
N GLN A 58 -9.27 -15.95 -0.57
CA GLN A 58 -9.38 -16.48 0.77
C GLN A 58 -10.03 -15.47 1.69
N THR A 59 -11.06 -15.89 2.41
CA THR A 59 -11.77 -15.03 3.38
C THR A 59 -11.71 -15.64 4.77
N ILE A 60 -11.47 -14.80 5.76
CA ILE A 60 -11.53 -15.13 7.19
C ILE A 60 -12.51 -14.15 7.82
N GLU A 61 -13.57 -14.65 8.43
CA GLU A 61 -14.55 -13.83 9.14
C GLU A 61 -13.88 -13.09 10.31
N TRP A 62 -14.12 -11.78 10.42
CA TRP A 62 -13.55 -10.96 11.50
C TRP A 62 -14.62 -10.27 12.35
N ILE A 63 -15.41 -9.37 11.77
CA ILE A 63 -16.56 -8.73 12.40
C ILE A 63 -17.75 -8.75 11.42
N PRO A 64 -18.46 -9.90 11.32
CA PRO A 64 -19.54 -10.07 10.33
C PRO A 64 -20.66 -9.05 10.47
N ALA A 65 -20.96 -8.61 11.70
CA ALA A 65 -21.98 -7.60 11.99
C ALA A 65 -21.73 -6.24 11.31
N MET A 66 -20.48 -5.95 10.94
CA MET A 66 -20.08 -4.71 10.26
C MET A 66 -19.69 -4.95 8.79
N GLY A 67 -19.87 -6.17 8.27
CA GLY A 67 -19.38 -6.56 6.93
C GLY A 67 -17.85 -6.52 6.80
N LEU A 68 -17.13 -6.68 7.92
CA LEU A 68 -15.68 -6.66 7.96
C LEU A 68 -15.16 -8.10 7.99
N ASP A 69 -14.67 -8.55 6.83
CA ASP A 69 -13.94 -9.80 6.70
C ASP A 69 -12.51 -9.52 6.29
N LEU A 70 -11.59 -10.36 6.79
CA LEU A 70 -10.23 -10.40 6.28
C LEU A 70 -10.23 -11.22 4.99
N SER A 71 -10.44 -10.53 3.87
CA SER A 71 -10.51 -11.14 2.55
C SER A 71 -9.28 -10.78 1.71
N PHE A 72 -8.72 -11.81 1.07
CA PHE A 72 -7.49 -11.77 0.33
C PHE A 72 -7.72 -12.26 -1.09
N ARG A 73 -7.19 -11.53 -2.08
CA ARG A 73 -7.18 -11.89 -3.50
C ARG A 73 -5.78 -11.85 -4.07
N LEU A 74 -5.42 -12.89 -4.82
CA LEU A 74 -4.26 -12.91 -5.68
C LEU A 74 -4.74 -13.12 -7.11
N ASP A 75 -4.69 -12.04 -7.90
CA ASP A 75 -4.97 -12.00 -9.33
C ASP A 75 -3.71 -11.50 -10.07
N GLY A 76 -3.76 -11.40 -11.41
CA GLY A 76 -2.63 -10.93 -12.22
C GLY A 76 -2.13 -9.52 -11.85
N LEU A 77 -3.03 -8.61 -11.46
CA LEU A 77 -2.67 -7.25 -11.04
C LEU A 77 -1.96 -7.28 -9.67
N SER A 78 -2.50 -8.05 -8.72
CA SER A 78 -1.90 -8.26 -7.40
C SER A 78 -0.52 -8.88 -7.55
N LEU A 79 -0.37 -9.90 -8.39
CA LEU A 79 0.91 -10.58 -8.65
C LEU A 79 1.98 -9.59 -9.11
N LEU A 80 1.68 -8.78 -10.14
CA LEU A 80 2.60 -7.78 -10.66
C LEU A 80 3.09 -6.84 -9.55
N PHE A 81 2.16 -6.30 -8.75
CA PHE A 81 2.51 -5.36 -7.69
C PHE A 81 3.26 -6.02 -6.54
N LEU A 82 2.91 -7.25 -6.15
CA LEU A 82 3.62 -7.99 -5.11
C LEU A 82 5.07 -8.29 -5.50
N LEU A 83 5.32 -8.65 -6.77
CA LEU A 83 6.68 -8.84 -7.29
C LEU A 83 7.49 -7.55 -7.22
N LEU A 84 6.89 -6.41 -7.58
CA LEU A 84 7.55 -5.10 -7.48
C LEU A 84 7.82 -4.70 -6.03
N ILE A 85 6.82 -4.82 -5.15
CA ILE A 85 6.92 -4.42 -3.74
C ILE A 85 7.97 -5.26 -3.01
N LEU A 86 7.88 -6.58 -3.11
CA LEU A 86 8.77 -7.49 -2.39
C LEU A 86 10.15 -7.58 -3.05
N GLY A 87 10.21 -7.68 -4.38
CA GLY A 87 11.46 -7.78 -5.13
C GLY A 87 12.33 -6.53 -4.98
N ILE A 88 11.79 -5.34 -5.29
CA ILE A 88 12.53 -4.09 -5.09
C ILE A 88 12.76 -3.84 -3.59
N GLY A 89 11.83 -4.23 -2.73
CA GLY A 89 11.97 -4.11 -1.28
C GLY A 89 13.20 -4.85 -0.73
N LEU A 90 13.44 -6.08 -1.18
CA LEU A 90 14.63 -6.85 -0.82
C LEU A 90 15.93 -6.19 -1.29
N LEU A 91 15.94 -5.67 -2.51
CA LEU A 91 17.10 -4.92 -3.03
C LEU A 91 17.36 -3.64 -2.23
N VAL A 92 16.30 -2.94 -1.82
CA VAL A 92 16.39 -1.75 -0.97
C VAL A 92 16.90 -2.09 0.43
N ILE A 93 16.47 -3.22 1.02
CA ILE A 93 16.99 -3.68 2.31
C ILE A 93 18.51 -3.88 2.23
N LEU A 94 18.98 -4.55 1.18
CA LEU A 94 20.42 -4.76 0.93
C LEU A 94 21.15 -3.43 0.70
N TYR A 95 20.61 -2.54 -0.14
CA TYR A 95 21.22 -1.25 -0.43
C TYR A 95 21.30 -0.35 0.81
N ALA A 96 20.24 -0.31 1.64
CA ALA A 96 20.17 0.47 2.86
C ALA A 96 21.30 0.12 3.83
N ARG A 97 21.78 -1.13 3.80
CA ARG A 97 22.92 -1.51 4.62
C ARG A 97 24.20 -0.77 4.26
N TYR A 98 24.49 -0.60 2.98
CA TYR A 98 25.70 0.09 2.53
C TYR A 98 25.54 1.62 2.58
N TYR A 99 24.30 2.10 2.57
CA TYR A 99 23.98 3.53 2.56
C TYR A 99 23.99 4.17 3.95
N LEU A 100 23.35 3.54 4.95
CA LEU A 100 23.20 4.13 6.27
C LEU A 100 24.54 4.23 6.99
N SER A 101 24.76 5.33 7.71
CA SER A 101 25.97 5.50 8.53
C SER A 101 25.94 4.61 9.77
N ASP A 102 27.09 4.44 10.41
CA ASP A 102 27.20 3.69 11.67
C ASP A 102 26.49 4.40 12.84
N ASN A 103 26.29 5.71 12.74
CA ASN A 103 25.57 6.51 13.74
C ASN A 103 24.05 6.44 13.57
N ASP A 104 23.55 5.96 12.43
CA ASP A 104 22.12 5.80 12.19
C ASP A 104 21.61 4.50 12.82
N SER A 105 20.47 4.57 13.53
CA SER A 105 19.79 3.37 14.04
C SER A 105 19.20 2.56 12.89
N MET A 106 19.86 1.45 12.59
CA MET A 106 19.46 0.52 11.55
C MET A 106 18.20 -0.25 11.94
N GLY A 107 18.04 -0.56 13.22
CA GLY A 107 16.86 -1.25 13.73
C GLY A 107 15.59 -0.44 13.48
N LYS A 108 15.62 0.84 13.87
CA LYS A 108 14.53 1.79 13.64
C LYS A 108 14.20 1.93 12.15
N PHE A 109 15.23 2.08 11.32
CA PHE A 109 15.05 2.21 9.87
C PHE A 109 14.34 0.98 9.28
N TYR A 110 14.83 -0.22 9.58
CA TYR A 110 14.26 -1.45 9.03
C TYR A 110 12.86 -1.73 9.58
N SER A 111 12.58 -1.43 10.85
CA SER A 111 11.20 -1.59 11.38
C SER A 111 10.22 -0.73 10.61
N TYR A 112 10.57 0.52 10.29
CA TYR A 112 9.72 1.41 9.50
C TYR A 112 9.59 0.97 8.04
N LEU A 113 10.70 0.52 7.44
CA LEU A 113 10.71 0.06 6.04
C LEU A 113 9.85 -1.18 5.85
N ILE A 114 9.98 -2.16 6.76
CA ILE A 114 9.19 -3.39 6.71
C ILE A 114 7.72 -3.11 7.03
N LEU A 115 7.42 -2.18 7.95
CA LEU A 115 6.04 -1.81 8.24
C LEU A 115 5.36 -1.20 7.00
N PHE A 116 6.08 -0.34 6.29
CA PHE A 116 5.63 0.21 5.03
C PHE A 116 5.46 -0.86 3.95
N MET A 117 6.40 -1.81 3.84
CA MET A 117 6.30 -2.95 2.92
C MET A 117 5.05 -3.80 3.21
N SER A 118 4.80 -4.14 4.47
CA SER A 118 3.59 -4.89 4.89
C SER A 118 2.31 -4.15 4.54
N ALA A 119 2.29 -2.82 4.74
CA ALA A 119 1.14 -2.00 4.38
C ALA A 119 0.90 -2.02 2.86
N MET A 120 1.94 -1.89 2.05
CA MET A 120 1.83 -1.98 0.58
C MET A 120 1.38 -3.35 0.10
N VAL A 121 1.93 -4.43 0.66
CA VAL A 121 1.47 -5.81 0.40
C VAL A 121 -0.01 -5.94 0.75
N GLY A 122 -0.41 -5.42 1.93
CA GLY A 122 -1.78 -5.42 2.41
C GLY A 122 -2.76 -4.72 1.47
N ILE A 123 -2.43 -3.53 0.97
CA ILE A 123 -3.27 -2.81 -0.03
C ILE A 123 -3.54 -3.71 -1.23
N VAL A 124 -2.49 -4.35 -1.76
CA VAL A 124 -2.54 -5.07 -3.02
C VAL A 124 -3.34 -6.36 -2.92
N ILE A 125 -3.14 -7.11 -1.84
CA ILE A 125 -3.79 -8.40 -1.62
C ILE A 125 -5.22 -8.26 -1.08
N SER A 126 -5.64 -7.07 -0.62
CA SER A 126 -6.97 -6.89 -0.02
C SER A 126 -8.11 -7.11 -1.02
N ASN A 127 -9.11 -7.90 -0.60
CA ASN A 127 -10.38 -8.11 -1.30
C ASN A 127 -11.58 -7.53 -0.54
N ASN A 128 -11.33 -6.71 0.49
CA ASN A 128 -12.35 -5.93 1.19
C ASN A 128 -11.95 -4.45 1.14
N MET A 129 -12.88 -3.55 0.83
CA MET A 129 -12.60 -2.12 0.66
C MET A 129 -12.12 -1.45 1.95
N ILE A 130 -12.71 -1.80 3.10
CA ILE A 130 -12.31 -1.24 4.39
C ILE A 130 -10.93 -1.76 4.79
N GLN A 131 -10.67 -3.05 4.56
CA GLN A 131 -9.34 -3.63 4.74
C GLN A 131 -8.28 -2.92 3.90
N LEU A 132 -8.57 -2.69 2.62
CA LEU A 132 -7.70 -1.93 1.72
C LEU A 132 -7.41 -0.54 2.27
N TRP A 133 -8.45 0.17 2.74
CA TRP A 133 -8.30 1.49 3.36
C TRP A 133 -7.47 1.47 4.65
N MET A 134 -7.62 0.46 5.51
CA MET A 134 -6.79 0.34 6.71
C MET A 134 -5.30 0.24 6.36
N PHE A 135 -4.96 -0.58 5.36
CA PHE A 135 -3.59 -0.65 4.86
C PHE A 135 -3.15 0.63 4.14
N TRP A 136 -4.08 1.31 3.46
CA TRP A 136 -3.84 2.62 2.86
C TRP A 136 -3.37 3.65 3.89
N GLU A 137 -4.04 3.75 5.04
CA GLU A 137 -3.59 4.65 6.12
C GLU A 137 -2.30 4.17 6.79
N LEU A 138 -2.12 2.85 6.92
CA LEU A 138 -0.86 2.32 7.44
C LEU A 138 0.34 2.73 6.56
N THR A 139 0.17 2.83 5.23
CA THR A 139 1.22 3.41 4.35
C THR A 139 1.44 4.91 4.58
N SER A 140 0.39 5.69 4.91
CA SER A 140 0.53 7.11 5.26
C SER A 140 1.36 7.28 6.54
N ILE A 141 1.05 6.49 7.57
CA ILE A 141 1.74 6.56 8.87
C ILE A 141 3.20 6.08 8.74
N SER A 142 3.42 4.94 8.09
CA SER A 142 4.77 4.39 7.94
C SER A 142 5.66 5.23 7.02
N SER A 143 5.13 5.82 5.95
CA SER A 143 5.88 6.78 5.12
C SER A 143 6.22 8.05 5.89
N PHE A 144 5.33 8.58 6.74
CA PHE A 144 5.64 9.68 7.65
C PHE A 144 6.85 9.37 8.55
N LEU A 145 6.89 8.16 9.14
CA LEU A 145 8.01 7.72 9.98
C LEU A 145 9.33 7.61 9.18
N LEU A 146 9.26 7.14 7.93
CA LEU A 146 10.42 7.03 7.05
C LEU A 146 10.94 8.39 6.58
N ILE A 147 10.05 9.32 6.18
CA ILE A 147 10.44 10.67 5.76
C ILE A 147 11.04 11.45 6.93
N SER A 148 10.50 11.25 8.14
CA SER A 148 11.00 11.87 9.37
C SER A 148 12.13 11.10 10.05
N PHE A 149 12.78 10.15 9.37
CA PHE A 149 13.83 9.30 9.95
C PHE A 149 14.93 10.12 10.65
N TRP A 150 15.47 11.14 9.97
CA TRP A 150 16.36 12.13 10.56
C TRP A 150 15.58 13.27 11.21
N SER A 151 14.82 12.94 12.26
CA SER A 151 13.90 13.86 12.93
C SER A 151 14.57 15.11 13.52
N HIS A 152 15.90 15.10 13.71
CA HIS A 152 16.66 16.27 14.14
C HIS A 152 16.67 17.40 13.07
N LYS A 153 16.59 17.06 11.77
CA LYS A 153 16.54 18.03 10.67
C LYS A 153 15.15 18.66 10.57
N SER A 154 15.08 20.00 10.54
CA SER A 154 13.81 20.73 10.41
C SER A 154 13.04 20.34 9.14
N ASP A 155 13.76 20.14 8.05
CA ASP A 155 13.16 19.94 6.73
C ASP A 155 12.53 18.56 6.62
N ALA A 156 13.18 17.53 7.19
CA ALA A 156 12.60 16.20 7.33
C ALA A 156 11.27 16.22 8.11
N ARG A 157 11.20 16.97 9.23
CA ARG A 157 9.95 17.11 10.01
C ARG A 157 8.86 17.85 9.23
N LYS A 158 9.22 18.94 8.54
CA LYS A 158 8.26 19.72 7.73
C LYS A 158 7.73 18.90 6.55
N GLY A 159 8.63 18.24 5.81
CA GLY A 159 8.29 17.38 4.67
C GLY A 159 7.41 16.21 5.08
N ALA A 160 7.74 15.52 6.18
CA ALA A 160 6.94 14.42 6.69
C ALA A 160 5.53 14.86 7.06
N ARG A 161 5.36 15.96 7.83
CA ARG A 161 4.03 16.47 8.19
C ARG A 161 3.23 16.87 6.97
N MET A 162 3.84 17.56 6.01
CA MET A 162 3.18 17.94 4.77
C MET A 162 2.69 16.70 4.00
N ALA A 163 3.56 15.69 3.81
CA ALA A 163 3.20 14.45 3.16
C ALA A 163 2.03 13.74 3.87
N LEU A 164 2.08 13.63 5.20
CA LEU A 164 1.01 13.03 5.99
C LEU A 164 -0.30 13.82 5.88
N THR A 165 -0.27 15.15 5.95
CA THR A 165 -1.47 15.97 5.82
C THR A 165 -2.12 15.80 4.45
N VAL A 166 -1.35 15.84 3.37
CA VAL A 166 -1.91 15.72 2.01
C VAL A 166 -2.43 14.30 1.76
N THR A 167 -1.60 13.29 2.02
CA THR A 167 -1.96 11.90 1.72
C THR A 167 -2.98 11.32 2.71
N GLY A 168 -2.95 11.75 3.97
CA GLY A 168 -3.95 11.39 4.98
C GLY A 168 -5.30 12.05 4.72
N THR A 169 -5.33 13.33 4.32
CA THR A 169 -6.61 13.98 3.93
C THR A 169 -7.22 13.31 2.71
N GLY A 170 -6.41 12.99 1.70
CA GLY A 170 -6.86 12.21 0.55
C GLY A 170 -7.30 10.80 0.92
N GLY A 171 -6.64 10.15 1.87
CA GLY A 171 -7.04 8.86 2.41
C GLY A 171 -8.36 8.89 3.19
N LEU A 172 -8.67 9.99 3.88
CA LEU A 172 -10.00 10.22 4.47
C LEU A 172 -11.07 10.47 3.40
N ALA A 173 -10.74 11.21 2.34
CA ALA A 173 -11.64 11.35 1.19
C ALA A 173 -11.92 9.99 0.54
N LEU A 174 -10.87 9.16 0.36
CA LEU A 174 -11.00 7.79 -0.13
C LEU A 174 -11.95 6.97 0.74
N LEU A 175 -11.83 7.02 2.07
CA LEU A 175 -12.78 6.34 2.96
C LEU A 175 -14.21 6.76 2.68
N GLY A 176 -14.48 8.06 2.55
CA GLY A 176 -15.80 8.57 2.20
C GLY A 176 -16.32 8.01 0.87
N GLY A 177 -15.46 7.94 -0.15
CA GLY A 177 -15.80 7.34 -1.45
C GLY A 177 -16.11 5.85 -1.35
N LEU A 178 -15.29 5.09 -0.63
CA LEU A 178 -15.49 3.64 -0.44
C LEU A 178 -16.75 3.35 0.40
N LEU A 179 -17.06 4.15 1.41
CA LEU A 179 -18.29 4.01 2.19
C LEU A 179 -19.53 4.31 1.33
N LEU A 180 -19.49 5.33 0.47
CA LEU A 180 -20.58 5.61 -0.46
C LEU A 180 -20.78 4.47 -1.46
N ILE A 181 -19.70 3.95 -2.05
CA ILE A 181 -19.77 2.79 -2.96
C ILE A 181 -20.34 1.57 -2.23
N GLY A 182 -19.86 1.30 -1.01
CA GLY A 182 -20.35 0.20 -0.20
C GLY A 182 -21.84 0.32 0.13
N ASN A 183 -22.34 1.53 0.36
CA ASN A 183 -23.77 1.79 0.57
C ASN A 183 -24.60 1.62 -0.72
N ILE A 184 -24.06 1.99 -1.88
CA ILE A 184 -24.74 1.80 -3.17
C ILE A 184 -24.89 0.31 -3.50
N VAL A 185 -23.80 -0.45 -3.33
CA VAL A 185 -23.74 -1.88 -3.65
C VAL A 185 -24.36 -2.75 -2.55
N GLY A 186 -24.36 -2.26 -1.30
CA GLY A 186 -24.75 -3.03 -0.12
C GLY A 186 -23.69 -4.01 0.38
N SER A 187 -22.42 -3.86 -0.06
CA SER A 187 -21.31 -4.74 0.32
C SER A 187 -19.96 -4.02 0.29
N TYR A 188 -19.04 -4.44 1.16
CA TYR A 188 -17.63 -4.03 1.16
C TYR A 188 -16.69 -5.05 0.52
N ASP A 189 -17.23 -6.20 0.09
CA ASP A 189 -16.50 -7.19 -0.69
C ASP A 189 -16.16 -6.64 -2.07
N LEU A 190 -14.86 -6.67 -2.41
CA LEU A 190 -14.36 -6.02 -3.60
C LEU A 190 -14.82 -6.73 -4.87
N ASP A 191 -14.94 -8.06 -4.90
CA ASP A 191 -15.45 -8.77 -6.08
C ASP A 191 -16.90 -8.37 -6.39
N THR A 192 -17.74 -8.27 -5.37
CA THR A 192 -19.13 -7.79 -5.48
C THR A 192 -19.18 -6.35 -6.00
N VAL A 193 -18.33 -5.47 -5.48
CA VAL A 193 -18.25 -4.07 -5.92
C VAL A 193 -17.80 -3.97 -7.37
N LEU A 194 -16.76 -4.72 -7.77
CA LEU A 194 -16.23 -4.70 -9.13
C LEU A 194 -17.23 -5.26 -10.15
N ALA A 195 -18.07 -6.22 -9.76
CA ALA A 195 -19.17 -6.73 -10.58
C ALA A 195 -20.36 -5.78 -10.69
N SER A 196 -20.49 -4.81 -9.77
CA SER A 196 -21.63 -3.88 -9.68
C SER A 196 -21.40 -2.55 -10.40
N GLY A 197 -20.53 -2.52 -11.42
CA GLY A 197 -20.12 -1.29 -12.09
C GLY A 197 -21.26 -0.50 -12.71
N ASP A 198 -22.23 -1.14 -13.38
CA ASP A 198 -23.41 -0.44 -13.94
C ASP A 198 -24.25 0.23 -12.84
N MET A 199 -24.55 -0.52 -11.77
CA MET A 199 -25.28 0.00 -10.60
C MET A 199 -24.58 1.21 -9.98
N ILE A 200 -23.26 1.16 -9.84
CA ILE A 200 -22.48 2.27 -9.28
C ILE A 200 -22.57 3.51 -10.18
N ARG A 201 -22.40 3.33 -11.50
CA ARG A 201 -22.33 4.44 -12.48
C ARG A 201 -23.68 5.10 -12.74
N GLU A 202 -24.77 4.35 -12.65
CA GLU A 202 -26.14 4.87 -12.83
C GLU A 202 -26.69 5.55 -11.56
N HIS A 203 -26.07 5.33 -10.40
CA HIS A 203 -26.54 5.89 -9.14
C HIS A 203 -26.27 7.41 -9.03
N ALA A 204 -27.22 8.17 -8.49
CA ALA A 204 -27.13 9.64 -8.38
C ALA A 204 -25.91 10.13 -7.57
N ALA A 205 -25.42 9.33 -6.62
CA ALA A 205 -24.25 9.65 -5.80
C ALA A 205 -22.89 9.32 -6.49
N TYR A 206 -22.90 8.74 -7.70
CA TYR A 206 -21.69 8.36 -8.44
C TYR A 206 -20.67 9.49 -8.58
N PRO A 207 -21.03 10.74 -8.99
CA PRO A 207 -20.03 11.78 -9.17
C PRO A 207 -19.27 12.11 -7.88
N VAL A 208 -19.97 12.09 -6.74
CA VAL A 208 -19.38 12.36 -5.42
C VAL A 208 -18.46 11.21 -5.01
N ALA A 209 -18.93 9.96 -5.15
CA ALA A 209 -18.12 8.78 -4.85
C ALA A 209 -16.84 8.75 -5.72
N LEU A 210 -16.97 9.02 -7.02
CA LEU A 210 -15.86 9.10 -7.95
C LEU A 210 -14.83 10.15 -7.51
N ILE A 211 -15.26 11.40 -7.29
CA ILE A 211 -14.34 12.49 -6.90
C ILE A 211 -13.61 12.14 -5.60
N LEU A 212 -14.30 11.57 -4.62
CA LEU A 212 -13.71 11.16 -3.34
C LEU A 212 -12.64 10.07 -3.51
N VAL A 213 -12.90 9.05 -4.34
CA VAL A 213 -11.92 8.01 -4.67
C VAL A 213 -10.73 8.60 -5.44
N LEU A 214 -10.98 9.48 -6.41
CA LEU A 214 -9.94 10.14 -7.21
C LEU A 214 -9.06 11.05 -6.36
N LEU A 215 -9.63 11.79 -5.39
CA LEU A 215 -8.84 12.57 -4.42
C LEU A 215 -7.88 11.66 -3.63
N GLY A 216 -8.36 10.48 -3.21
CA GLY A 216 -7.51 9.45 -2.62
C GLY A 216 -6.36 9.04 -3.53
N ALA A 217 -6.68 8.62 -4.75
CA ALA A 217 -5.69 8.18 -5.72
C ALA A 217 -4.65 9.28 -6.03
N PHE A 218 -5.12 10.48 -6.39
CA PHE A 218 -4.31 11.59 -6.88
C PHE A 218 -3.41 12.21 -5.82
N THR A 219 -3.88 12.30 -4.57
CA THR A 219 -3.03 12.77 -3.47
C THR A 219 -1.88 11.80 -3.20
N LYS A 220 -2.14 10.48 -3.22
CA LYS A 220 -1.13 9.44 -2.96
C LYS A 220 -0.14 9.26 -4.12
N SER A 221 -0.60 9.42 -5.36
CA SER A 221 0.24 9.37 -6.56
C SER A 221 0.81 10.74 -6.98
N ALA A 222 0.70 11.75 -6.10
CA ALA A 222 1.28 13.08 -6.30
C ALA A 222 0.88 13.74 -7.65
N GLN A 223 -0.38 13.60 -8.04
CA GLN A 223 -0.92 14.24 -9.25
C GLN A 223 -1.19 15.73 -9.03
N PHE A 224 -1.47 16.48 -10.10
CA PHE A 224 -1.91 17.86 -9.97
C PHE A 224 -3.27 17.94 -9.25
N PRO A 225 -3.50 18.92 -8.34
CA PRO A 225 -2.57 19.93 -7.81
C PRO A 225 -1.76 19.49 -6.58
N PHE A 226 -1.85 18.22 -6.17
CA PHE A 226 -1.29 17.66 -4.94
C PHE A 226 0.18 17.20 -5.03
N HIS A 227 0.88 17.47 -6.13
CA HIS A 227 2.25 16.98 -6.36
C HIS A 227 3.31 17.54 -5.40
N PHE A 228 3.04 18.67 -4.74
CA PHE A 228 4.02 19.44 -3.98
C PHE A 228 4.61 18.72 -2.76
N TRP A 229 3.91 17.75 -2.15
CA TRP A 229 4.46 17.02 -1.01
C TRP A 229 5.64 16.11 -1.40
N LEU A 230 5.67 15.64 -2.65
CA LEU A 230 6.63 14.67 -3.13
C LEU A 230 8.07 15.23 -3.19
N PRO A 231 8.33 16.43 -3.75
CA PRO A 231 9.64 17.07 -3.65
C PRO A 231 10.11 17.30 -2.21
N HIS A 232 9.21 17.66 -1.30
CA HIS A 232 9.56 17.87 0.11
C HIS A 232 9.85 16.55 0.86
N ALA A 233 9.26 15.44 0.42
CA ALA A 233 9.55 14.10 0.94
C ALA A 233 10.95 13.60 0.59
N MET A 234 11.67 14.23 -0.37
CA MET A 234 13.05 13.89 -0.73
C MET A 234 14.08 14.20 0.37
N SER A 235 13.63 14.73 1.52
CA SER A 235 14.43 14.83 2.74
C SER A 235 14.72 13.47 3.40
N ALA A 236 14.00 12.42 2.98
CA ALA A 236 14.18 11.05 3.44
C ALA A 236 15.54 10.46 3.00
N PRO A 237 16.05 9.40 3.66
CA PRO A 237 17.21 8.65 3.18
C PRO A 237 17.00 8.13 1.76
N THR A 238 18.05 8.12 0.92
CA THR A 238 17.95 7.68 -0.49
C THR A 238 17.31 6.30 -0.69
N PRO A 239 17.57 5.27 0.14
CA PRO A 239 16.88 3.98 0.02
C PRO A 239 15.35 4.09 0.19
N VAL A 240 14.88 5.00 1.06
CA VAL A 240 13.44 5.27 1.24
C VAL A 240 12.88 5.91 -0.02
N SER A 241 13.52 6.97 -0.52
CA SER A 241 13.07 7.66 -1.72
C SER A 241 13.02 6.71 -2.92
N ALA A 242 14.02 5.83 -3.07
CA ALA A 242 14.04 4.80 -4.11
C ALA A 242 12.84 3.83 -3.96
N TYR A 243 12.50 3.40 -2.75
CA TYR A 243 11.41 2.46 -2.55
C TYR A 243 10.03 3.10 -2.72
N LEU A 244 9.78 4.22 -2.02
CA LEU A 244 8.49 4.92 -1.99
C LEU A 244 8.13 5.49 -3.36
N HIS A 245 9.09 6.08 -4.06
CA HIS A 245 8.81 6.85 -5.28
C HIS A 245 9.02 6.04 -6.56
N SER A 246 9.79 4.95 -6.53
CA SER A 246 9.98 4.11 -7.72
C SER A 246 9.08 2.88 -7.75
N ALA A 247 8.79 2.24 -6.61
CA ALA A 247 8.13 0.92 -6.62
C ALA A 247 6.76 0.87 -5.94
N THR A 248 6.45 1.78 -5.02
CA THR A 248 5.38 1.53 -4.04
C THR A 248 4.39 2.68 -3.85
N MET A 249 4.69 3.66 -2.99
CA MET A 249 3.73 4.66 -2.50
C MET A 249 3.00 5.40 -3.62
N VAL A 250 3.76 5.94 -4.58
CA VAL A 250 3.18 6.69 -5.70
C VAL A 250 2.40 5.79 -6.67
N LYS A 251 2.71 4.50 -6.69
CA LYS A 251 2.00 3.50 -7.49
C LYS A 251 0.75 2.97 -6.80
N ALA A 252 0.54 3.21 -5.50
CA ALA A 252 -0.68 2.82 -4.79
C ALA A 252 -1.93 3.50 -5.38
N GLY A 253 -1.82 4.79 -5.74
CA GLY A 253 -2.89 5.51 -6.47
C GLY A 253 -3.19 4.87 -7.82
N ILE A 254 -2.16 4.52 -8.58
CA ILE A 254 -2.31 3.85 -9.88
C ILE A 254 -2.95 2.46 -9.71
N PHE A 255 -2.49 1.67 -8.74
CA PHE A 255 -3.06 0.38 -8.40
C PHE A 255 -4.56 0.50 -8.09
N LEU A 256 -4.94 1.47 -7.26
CA LEU A 256 -6.33 1.71 -6.91
C LEU A 256 -7.17 2.02 -8.15
N LEU A 257 -6.70 2.92 -9.04
CA LEU A 257 -7.41 3.25 -10.28
C LEU A 257 -7.55 2.03 -11.21
N CYS A 258 -6.49 1.23 -11.38
CA CYS A 258 -6.54 0.00 -12.17
C CYS A 258 -7.50 -1.02 -11.56
N ARG A 259 -7.48 -1.20 -10.23
CA ARG A 259 -8.32 -2.17 -9.52
C ARG A 259 -9.80 -1.79 -9.59
N PHE A 260 -10.14 -0.51 -9.41
CA PHE A 260 -11.50 0.00 -9.48
C PHE A 260 -11.98 0.35 -10.90
N TYR A 261 -11.13 0.18 -11.92
CA TYR A 261 -11.49 0.47 -13.31
C TYR A 261 -12.81 -0.18 -13.75
N PRO A 262 -13.08 -1.48 -13.48
CA PRO A 262 -14.35 -2.11 -13.86
C PRO A 262 -15.59 -1.47 -13.21
N ALA A 263 -15.44 -0.89 -12.02
CA ALA A 263 -16.55 -0.31 -11.27
C ALA A 263 -16.78 1.18 -11.57
N LEU A 264 -15.70 1.94 -11.81
CA LEU A 264 -15.75 3.41 -11.86
C LEU A 264 -15.54 4.00 -13.25
N ALA A 265 -14.95 3.28 -14.21
CA ALA A 265 -14.61 3.82 -15.52
C ALA A 265 -15.78 3.76 -16.53
N GLY A 266 -15.54 4.27 -17.74
CA GLY A 266 -16.51 4.21 -18.84
C GLY A 266 -17.59 5.29 -18.81
N THR A 267 -17.42 6.34 -17.99
CA THR A 267 -18.23 7.55 -18.02
C THR A 267 -17.43 8.72 -18.57
N ASP A 268 -18.11 9.72 -19.14
CA ASP A 268 -17.45 10.95 -19.61
C ASP A 268 -16.73 11.67 -18.47
N LEU A 269 -17.31 11.65 -17.26
CA LEU A 269 -16.71 12.26 -16.07
C LEU A 269 -15.38 11.58 -15.70
N TRP A 270 -15.33 10.24 -15.70
CA TRP A 270 -14.08 9.51 -15.49
C TRP A 270 -13.05 9.87 -16.56
N PHE A 271 -13.46 9.84 -17.83
CA PHE A 271 -12.57 10.15 -18.95
C PHE A 271 -11.97 11.55 -18.81
N MET A 272 -12.79 12.58 -18.59
CA MET A 272 -12.33 13.97 -18.48
C MET A 272 -11.35 14.22 -17.32
N ILE A 273 -11.46 13.49 -16.21
CA ILE A 273 -10.64 13.72 -15.02
C ILE A 273 -9.35 12.88 -15.05
N VAL A 274 -9.40 11.67 -15.60
CA VAL A 274 -8.30 10.69 -15.52
C VAL A 274 -7.42 10.68 -16.78
N SER A 275 -7.91 11.16 -17.92
CA SER A 275 -7.15 11.21 -19.19
C SER A 275 -6.10 12.31 -19.26
#